data_AF-A0A3D1YGK8-F1
#
_entry.id   AF-A0A3D1YGK8-F1
#
_cell.length_a   1.000
_cell.length_b   1.000
_cell.length_c   1.000
_cell.angle_alpha   90.00
_cell.angle_beta   90.00
_cell.angle_gamma   90.00
#
_symmetry.space_group_name_H-M   'P 1'
#
loop_
_entity.id
_entity.type
_entity.pdbx_description
1 polymer ?
#
loop_
_entity_poly.entity_id
_entity_poly.type
_entity_poly.pdbx_seq_one_letter_code
_entity_poly.pdbx_strand_id
1 'polypeptide(L)'
;LTSRQDIPDFKQTFDGLQSEDGMVFGTYIHGLFHNPCIRESIVKVLAENKGIKIKESNYEYSMDAEFNKLAEWVRSSLDMNFLYETTGLTVNTNF
;
A
#
# COMPACT_ATOMS: atom_id res chain seq x y z
N LEU A 1 34.68 -4.97 25.09
CA LEU A 1 33.25 -4.81 24.80
C LEU A 1 33.09 -3.61 23.86
N THR A 2 33.47 -3.79 22.60
CA THR A 2 33.35 -2.74 21.57
C THR A 2 31.92 -2.77 21.05
N SER A 3 31.22 -1.67 21.29
CA SER A 3 29.87 -1.40 20.79
C SER A 3 29.80 -1.71 19.29
N ARG A 4 28.90 -2.61 18.89
CA ARG A 4 28.49 -2.74 17.49
C ARG A 4 27.68 -1.48 17.15
N GLN A 5 28.31 -0.55 16.45
CA GLN A 5 27.57 0.48 15.73
C GLN A 5 27.02 -0.16 14.46
N ASP A 6 25.72 -0.42 14.45
CA ASP A 6 24.97 -0.79 13.26
C ASP A 6 24.89 0.46 12.36
N ILE A 7 25.98 0.72 11.64
CA ILE A 7 26.00 1.73 10.58
C ILE A 7 25.22 1.11 9.43
N PRO A 8 24.06 1.65 9.02
CA PRO A 8 23.35 1.13 7.86
C PRO A 8 24.24 1.29 6.63
N ASP A 9 24.73 0.17 6.09
CA ASP A 9 25.43 0.10 4.81
C ASP A 9 24.41 0.27 3.68
N PHE A 10 23.92 1.48 3.52
CA PHE A 10 23.01 1.83 2.42
C PHE A 10 23.84 2.07 1.16
N LYS A 11 24.41 1.00 0.61
CA LYS A 11 25.03 1.05 -0.70
C LYS A 11 23.91 1.17 -1.73
N GLN A 12 23.88 2.27 -2.48
CA GLN A 12 22.94 2.45 -3.58
C GLN A 12 23.28 1.43 -4.67
N THR A 13 22.57 0.31 -4.68
CA THR A 13 22.69 -0.75 -5.69
C THR A 13 21.43 -0.78 -6.55
N PHE A 14 21.55 -1.27 -7.78
CA PHE A 14 20.38 -1.58 -8.58
C PHE A 14 19.62 -2.74 -7.92
N ASP A 15 18.36 -2.51 -7.57
CA ASP A 15 17.45 -3.51 -6.95
C ASP A 15 16.39 -4.01 -7.96
N GLY A 16 16.72 -3.94 -9.25
CA GLY A 16 15.82 -4.36 -10.30
C GLY A 16 16.42 -4.35 -11.70
N LEU A 17 15.63 -4.85 -12.64
CA LEU A 17 15.92 -4.95 -14.07
C LEU A 17 14.68 -4.56 -14.87
N GLN A 18 14.88 -4.05 -16.09
CA GLN A 18 13.80 -3.76 -17.02
C GLN A 18 14.11 -4.36 -18.39
N SER A 19 13.07 -4.68 -19.16
CA SER A 19 13.21 -4.96 -20.59
C SER A 19 13.57 -3.69 -21.36
N GLU A 20 14.14 -3.87 -22.55
CA GLU A 20 14.56 -2.76 -23.42
C GLU A 20 13.38 -1.87 -23.84
N ASP A 21 12.20 -2.46 -24.02
CA ASP A 21 10.95 -1.75 -24.34
C ASP A 21 10.28 -1.10 -23.12
N GLY A 22 10.82 -1.31 -21.92
CA GLY A 22 10.28 -0.77 -20.67
C GLY A 22 8.90 -1.32 -20.30
N MET A 23 8.46 -2.44 -20.86
CA MET A 23 7.16 -3.05 -20.56
C MET A 23 7.23 -4.13 -19.48
N VAL A 24 8.42 -4.65 -19.19
CA VAL A 24 8.67 -5.68 -18.19
C VAL A 24 9.67 -5.14 -17.17
N PHE A 25 9.32 -5.21 -15.89
CA PHE A 25 10.19 -4.83 -14.78
C PHE A 25 10.26 -5.98 -13.77
N GLY A 26 11.45 -6.27 -13.28
CA GLY A 26 11.67 -7.16 -12.14
C GLY A 26 12.38 -6.38 -11.05
N THR A 27 11.77 -6.22 -9.88
CA THR A 27 12.37 -5.54 -8.74
C THR A 27 11.87 -6.18 -7.45
N TYR A 28 12.58 -5.98 -6.35
CA TYR A 28 12.05 -6.32 -5.04
C TYR A 28 10.83 -5.41 -4.74
N ILE A 29 9.63 -6.00 -4.80
CA ILE A 29 8.36 -5.27 -4.97
C ILE A 29 7.92 -4.48 -3.73
N HIS A 30 8.48 -4.75 -2.55
CA HIS A 30 7.91 -4.24 -1.30
C HIS A 30 7.79 -2.70 -1.30
N GLY A 31 6.55 -2.21 -1.27
CA GLY A 31 6.23 -0.78 -1.24
C GLY A 31 6.31 -0.04 -2.58
N LEU A 32 6.74 -0.67 -3.69
CA LEU A 32 6.81 -0.03 -5.01
C LEU A 32 5.47 0.58 -5.41
N PHE A 33 4.40 -0.20 -5.26
CA PHE A 33 3.04 0.24 -5.55
C PHE A 33 2.42 1.09 -4.44
N HIS A 34 3.12 1.39 -3.34
CA HIS A 34 2.65 2.37 -2.36
C HIS A 34 2.97 3.80 -2.80
N ASN A 35 3.94 3.98 -3.71
CA ASN A 35 4.24 5.26 -4.30
C ASN A 35 3.18 5.65 -5.36
N PRO A 36 2.39 6.72 -5.13
CA PRO A 36 1.36 7.17 -6.06
C PRO A 36 1.92 7.55 -7.43
N CYS A 37 3.06 8.24 -7.48
CA CYS A 37 3.68 8.66 -8.73
C CYS A 37 4.05 7.46 -9.61
N ILE A 38 4.51 6.36 -9.01
CA ILE A 38 4.84 5.12 -9.74
C ILE A 38 3.55 4.50 -10.29
N ARG A 39 2.51 4.34 -9.46
CA ARG A 39 1.22 3.79 -9.91
C ARG A 39 0.63 4.60 -11.06
N GLU A 40 0.58 5.92 -10.91
CA GLU A 40 0.02 6.85 -11.90
C GLU A 40 0.79 6.78 -13.22
N SER A 41 2.13 6.76 -13.15
CA SER A 41 2.97 6.64 -14.34
C SER A 41 2.74 5.33 -15.08
N ILE A 42 2.67 4.21 -14.37
CA ILE A 42 2.39 2.89 -14.97
C ILE A 42 1.02 2.88 -15.63
N VAL A 43 -0.02 3.33 -14.92
CA VAL A 43 -1.40 3.35 -15.43
C VAL A 43 -1.51 4.25 -16.67
N LYS A 44 -0.83 5.40 -16.67
CA LYS A 44 -0.78 6.32 -17.81
C LYS A 44 -0.18 5.66 -19.05
N VAL A 45 1.00 5.05 -18.95
CA VAL A 45 1.67 4.36 -20.06
C VAL A 45 0.79 3.23 -20.60
N LEU A 46 0.18 2.43 -19.72
CA LEU A 46 -0.71 1.34 -20.12
C LEU A 46 -1.97 1.84 -20.84
N ALA A 47 -2.54 2.96 -20.41
CA ALA A 47 -3.71 3.53 -21.06
C ALA A 47 -3.37 4.14 -22.42
N GLU A 48 -2.25 4.83 -22.56
CA GLU A 48 -1.74 5.34 -23.84
C GLU A 48 -1.55 4.18 -24.83
N ASN A 49 -0.89 3.10 -24.42
CA ASN A 49 -0.71 1.90 -25.24
C ASN A 49 -2.02 1.22 -25.66
N LYS A 50 -3.08 1.38 -24.85
CA LYS A 50 -4.42 0.83 -25.14
C LYS A 50 -5.35 1.82 -25.83
N GLY A 51 -4.91 3.06 -26.09
CA GLY A 51 -5.77 4.13 -26.63
C GLY A 51 -6.90 4.56 -25.69
N ILE A 52 -6.76 4.31 -24.39
CA ILE A 52 -7.75 4.64 -23.36
C ILE A 52 -7.44 6.04 -22.82
N LYS A 53 -8.45 6.92 -22.79
CA LYS A 53 -8.33 8.21 -22.10
C LYS A 53 -8.66 8.03 -20.62
N ILE A 54 -7.66 8.18 -19.77
CA ILE A 54 -7.87 8.28 -18.33
C ILE A 54 -8.39 9.69 -18.02
N LYS A 55 -9.50 9.78 -17.30
CA LYS A 55 -9.91 11.04 -16.69
C LYS A 55 -9.05 11.27 -15.46
N GLU A 56 -8.45 12.44 -15.33
CA GLU A 56 -7.81 12.85 -14.10
C GLU A 56 -8.86 12.81 -12.98
N SER A 57 -8.62 11.99 -11.97
CA SER A 57 -9.43 11.96 -10.76
C SER A 57 -8.66 12.68 -9.67
N ASN A 58 -9.30 13.66 -9.01
CA ASN A 58 -8.79 14.25 -7.76
C ASN A 58 -8.96 13.28 -6.57
N TYR A 59 -8.94 11.96 -6.84
CA TYR A 59 -9.09 10.96 -5.81
C TYR A 59 -7.76 10.85 -5.06
N GLU A 60 -7.70 11.48 -3.89
CA GLU A 60 -6.61 11.31 -2.95
C GLU A 60 -6.76 9.94 -2.27
N TYR A 61 -5.88 9.01 -2.63
CA TYR A 61 -5.81 7.72 -1.96
C TYR A 61 -5.34 7.90 -0.52
N SER A 62 -6.16 7.45 0.43
CA SER A 62 -5.79 7.35 1.84
C SER A 62 -5.93 5.89 2.28
N MET A 63 -4.81 5.27 2.63
CA MET A 63 -4.79 3.90 3.14
C MET A 63 -5.63 3.79 4.42
N ASP A 64 -5.60 4.81 5.27
CA ASP A 64 -6.42 4.89 6.49
C ASP A 64 -7.91 4.94 6.16
N ALA A 65 -8.31 5.67 5.11
CA ALA A 65 -9.70 5.71 4.67
C ALA A 65 -10.20 4.35 4.19
N GLU A 66 -9.36 3.60 3.46
CA GLU A 66 -9.70 2.24 3.02
C GLU A 66 -9.74 1.24 4.19
N PHE A 67 -8.83 1.37 5.17
CA PHE A 67 -8.90 0.58 6.41
C PHE A 67 -10.15 0.89 7.23
N ASN A 68 -10.56 2.15 7.31
CA ASN A 68 -11.79 2.55 7.99
C ASN A 68 -13.01 1.91 7.32
N LYS A 69 -13.09 1.91 5.99
CA LYS A 69 -14.17 1.20 5.26
C LYS A 69 -14.18 -0.29 5.56
N LEU A 70 -13.00 -0.94 5.57
CA LEU A 70 -12.90 -2.35 5.92
C LEU A 70 -13.37 -2.60 7.36
N ALA A 71 -12.94 -1.77 8.31
CA ALA A 71 -13.34 -1.89 9.70
C ALA A 71 -14.86 -1.69 9.89
N GLU A 72 -15.45 -0.72 9.20
CA GLU A 72 -16.90 -0.50 9.14
C GLU A 72 -17.64 -1.76 8.67
N TRP A 73 -17.15 -2.36 7.58
CA TRP A 73 -17.74 -3.55 7.00
C TRP A 73 -17.65 -4.76 7.95
N VAL A 74 -16.52 -4.94 8.61
CA VAL A 74 -16.34 -6.01 9.61
C VAL A 74 -17.29 -5.80 10.79
N ARG A 75 -17.37 -4.58 11.35
CA ARG A 75 -18.24 -4.27 12.50
C ARG A 75 -19.72 -4.45 12.18
N SER A 76 -20.15 -4.12 10.95
CA SER A 76 -21.53 -4.29 10.51
C SER A 76 -21.89 -5.74 10.18
N SER A 77 -20.90 -6.61 9.97
CA SER A 77 -21.10 -8.02 9.60
C SER A 77 -20.99 -8.99 10.78
N LEU A 78 -20.59 -8.52 11.96
CA LEU A 78 -20.34 -9.36 13.14
C LEU A 78 -21.10 -8.83 14.36
N ASP A 79 -21.50 -9.74 15.25
CA ASP A 79 -21.93 -9.35 16.61
C ASP A 79 -20.68 -8.96 17.42
N MET A 80 -20.37 -7.67 17.39
CA MET A 80 -19.21 -7.13 18.07
C MET A 80 -19.33 -7.27 19.60
N ASN A 81 -20.53 -7.22 20.17
CA ASN A 81 -20.72 -7.37 21.62
C ASN A 81 -20.30 -8.78 22.05
N PHE A 82 -20.80 -9.80 21.36
CA PHE A 82 -20.42 -11.18 21.61
C PHE A 82 -18.91 -11.41 21.44
N LEU A 83 -18.30 -10.81 20.42
CA LEU A 83 -16.86 -10.93 20.18
C LEU A 83 -16.04 -10.31 21.33
N TYR A 84 -16.42 -9.12 21.79
CA TYR A 84 -15.75 -8.45 22.90
C TYR A 84 -15.87 -9.23 24.22
N GLU A 85 -17.07 -9.73 24.52
CA GLU A 85 -17.31 -10.60 25.68
C GLU A 85 -16.45 -11.87 25.64
N THR A 86 -16.41 -12.55 24.48
CA THR A 86 -15.69 -13.81 24.32
C THR A 86 -14.17 -13.63 24.40
N THR A 87 -13.66 -12.52 23.88
CA THR A 87 -12.22 -12.23 23.85
C THR A 87 -11.71 -11.58 25.14
N GLY A 88 -12.61 -11.16 26.05
CA GLY A 88 -12.26 -10.41 27.26
C GLY A 88 -11.76 -8.99 26.96
N LEU A 89 -11.98 -8.48 25.75
CA LEU A 89 -11.60 -7.13 25.35
C LEU A 89 -12.71 -6.15 25.76
N THR A 90 -12.34 -5.10 26.49
CA THR A 90 -13.29 -4.05 26.88
C THR A 90 -13.43 -2.99 25.79
N VAL A 91 -14.68 -2.61 25.49
CA VAL A 91 -14.96 -1.52 24.56
C VAL A 91 -14.67 -0.19 25.26
N ASN A 92 -13.55 0.44 24.92
CA ASN A 92 -13.33 1.85 25.26
C ASN A 92 -13.94 2.70 24.13
N THR A 93 -15.19 3.11 24.29
CA THR A 93 -15.86 4.05 23.39
C THR A 93 -15.29 5.47 23.60
N ASN A 94 -14.11 5.75 23.06
CA ASN A 94 -13.59 7.10 22.85
C ASN A 94 -12.64 7.06 21.65
N PHE A 95 -13.21 7.12 20.45
CA PHE A 95 -12.50 7.42 19.20
C PHE A 95 -13.19 8.63 18.56
#